data_AF-A0A961Q296-F1
#
_entry.id   AF-A0A961Q296-F1
#
_cell.length_a   1.000
_cell.length_b   1.000
_cell.length_c   1.000
_cell.angle_alpha   90.00
_cell.angle_beta   90.00
_cell.angle_gamma   90.00
#
_symmetry.space_group_name_H-M   'P 1'
#
loop_
_entity.id
_entity.type
_entity.pdbx_description
1 polymer ?
#
loop_
_entity_poly.entity_id
_entity_poly.type
_entity_poly.pdbx_seq_one_letter_code
_entity_poly.pdbx_strand_id
1 'polypeptide(L)'
;MRALTIALALVMSLVVAGRAVAEPAPAGYVVAVALQGEDSHHVANVVREGAERSAKLMMPLYAGDVVFVRDPASRIDIELGGGERVTLGGNVMRHDVAGEIDTEDDTWSIIAAIGGILGGDKEQTAPDNMVAKGDEATLAIPMGRRSGNLVLSDQRLLWLGWTGGEAPFTLRVSGVGSVIESTERQASVALPAVTGDGFSIELADSRGYRTSIRFRTVEALPEVPPNVTGQHVPDLRDLAAAAWLSGQDDGAWVIAAAQVLSVRPTPAGLALREALRQGWRLQ
;
A
#
# COMPACT_ATOMS: atom_id res chain seq x y z
N MET A 1 -58.12 53.37 17.64
CA MET A 1 -57.14 54.35 17.12
C MET A 1 -55.77 53.94 17.63
N ARG A 2 -54.83 53.64 16.71
CA ARG A 2 -53.36 53.45 16.93
C ARG A 2 -52.95 52.19 17.71
N ALA A 3 -51.91 51.42 17.36
CA ALA A 3 -51.12 51.31 16.14
C ALA A 3 -50.42 49.93 16.17
N LEU A 4 -50.46 49.28 15.02
CA LEU A 4 -49.55 48.27 14.49
C LEU A 4 -48.14 48.29 15.12
N THR A 5 -47.64 47.17 15.63
CA THR A 5 -46.19 46.93 15.74
C THR A 5 -45.90 45.45 15.48
N ILE A 6 -45.42 45.21 14.27
CA ILE A 6 -44.87 43.95 13.78
C ILE A 6 -43.44 43.86 14.33
N ALA A 7 -43.13 42.83 15.11
CA ALA A 7 -41.76 42.49 15.48
C ALA A 7 -41.47 41.07 15.02
N LEU A 8 -40.78 41.04 13.88
CA LEU A 8 -40.22 39.92 13.15
C LEU A 8 -39.36 39.04 14.07
N ALA A 9 -39.83 37.83 14.38
CA ALA A 9 -39.02 36.81 15.05
C ALA A 9 -38.01 36.24 14.04
N LEU A 10 -36.83 36.86 13.98
CA LEU A 10 -35.70 36.38 13.21
C LEU A 10 -35.21 35.08 13.84
N VAL A 11 -35.50 33.95 13.20
CA VAL A 11 -34.90 32.65 13.51
C VAL A 11 -33.41 32.77 13.24
N MET A 12 -32.64 32.97 14.31
CA MET A 12 -31.18 32.91 14.28
C MET A 12 -30.79 31.43 14.14
N SER A 13 -30.86 30.93 12.90
CA SER A 13 -30.25 29.65 12.53
C SER A 13 -28.74 29.83 12.67
N LEU A 14 -28.20 29.43 13.82
CA LEU A 14 -26.76 29.22 13.99
C LEU A 14 -26.35 28.13 13.00
N VAL A 15 -25.87 28.56 11.84
CA VAL A 15 -25.09 27.71 10.95
C VAL A 15 -23.78 27.48 11.67
N VAL A 16 -23.71 26.41 12.46
CA VAL A 16 -22.43 25.82 12.85
C VAL A 16 -21.83 25.27 11.57
N ALA A 17 -21.11 26.13 10.86
CA ALA A 17 -20.18 25.69 9.84
C ALA A 17 -19.13 24.88 10.59
N GLY A 18 -19.31 23.56 10.62
CA GLY A 18 -18.26 22.63 10.99
C GLY A 18 -17.12 22.86 10.02
N ARG A 19 -16.13 23.65 10.43
CA ARG A 19 -14.82 23.62 9.79
C ARG A 19 -14.32 22.21 10.02
N ALA A 20 -14.18 21.44 8.94
CA ALA A 20 -13.30 20.30 8.95
C ALA A 20 -11.95 20.83 9.45
N VAL A 21 -11.59 20.48 10.68
CA VAL A 21 -10.25 20.74 11.19
C VAL A 21 -9.36 19.89 10.29
N ALA A 22 -8.58 20.54 9.44
CA ALA A 22 -7.56 19.86 8.66
C ALA A 22 -6.71 19.08 9.66
N GLU A 23 -6.54 17.77 9.43
CA GLU A 23 -5.64 16.98 10.25
C GLU A 23 -4.27 17.65 10.23
N PRO A 24 -3.59 17.81 11.38
CA PRO A 24 -2.29 18.47 11.42
C PRO A 24 -1.34 17.76 10.46
N ALA A 25 -0.47 18.51 9.77
CA ALA A 25 0.54 17.89 8.95
C ALA A 25 1.45 17.00 9.83
N PRO A 26 1.87 15.83 9.34
CA PRO A 26 2.81 14.99 10.07
C PRO A 26 4.16 15.70 10.22
N ALA A 27 4.90 15.30 11.23
CA ALA A 27 6.29 15.67 11.46
C ALA A 27 7.29 14.64 10.90
N GLY A 28 6.83 13.41 10.64
CA GLY A 28 7.67 12.31 10.20
C GLY A 28 6.89 11.03 9.93
N TYR A 29 7.59 9.94 9.65
CA TYR A 29 7.03 8.59 9.58
C TYR A 29 8.07 7.53 9.95
N VAL A 30 7.56 6.35 10.31
CA VAL A 30 8.39 5.18 10.61
C VAL A 30 8.82 4.49 9.31
N VAL A 31 10.12 4.31 9.09
CA VAL A 31 10.68 3.71 7.86
C VAL A 31 11.21 2.29 8.05
N ALA A 32 11.49 1.88 9.29
CA ALA A 32 11.81 0.50 9.59
C ALA A 32 11.43 0.16 11.03
N VAL A 33 11.02 -1.09 11.24
CA VAL A 33 10.70 -1.64 12.56
C VAL A 33 11.29 -3.04 12.66
N ALA A 34 12.14 -3.26 13.65
CA ALA A 34 12.69 -4.55 14.01
C ALA A 34 12.72 -4.66 15.53
N LEU A 35 11.62 -5.16 16.11
CA LEU A 35 11.46 -5.24 17.57
C LEU A 35 11.97 -6.58 18.09
N GLN A 36 12.68 -6.56 19.21
CA GLN A 36 13.18 -7.74 19.91
C GLN A 36 12.80 -7.69 21.40
N GLY A 37 12.95 -8.83 22.08
CA GLY A 37 12.77 -8.93 23.53
C GLY A 37 11.45 -8.35 24.01
N GLU A 38 11.51 -7.43 24.97
CA GLU A 38 10.32 -6.81 25.57
C GLU A 38 9.44 -6.06 24.55
N ASP A 39 10.05 -5.39 23.57
CA ASP A 39 9.31 -4.66 22.53
C ASP A 39 8.56 -5.60 21.57
N SER A 40 9.02 -6.84 21.40
CA SER A 40 8.31 -7.85 20.60
C SER A 40 7.03 -8.37 21.27
N HIS A 41 6.93 -8.25 22.59
CA HIS A 41 5.81 -8.73 23.40
C HIS A 41 4.87 -7.59 23.86
N HIS A 42 5.43 -6.38 24.03
CA HIS A 42 4.72 -5.15 24.36
C HIS A 42 4.89 -4.17 23.21
N VAL A 43 4.02 -4.28 22.22
CA VAL A 43 4.19 -3.62 20.92
C VAL A 43 4.03 -2.09 20.98
N ALA A 44 3.79 -1.48 22.14
CA ALA A 44 3.64 -0.04 22.29
C ALA A 44 5.00 0.66 22.24
N ASN A 45 5.29 1.33 21.12
CA ASN A 45 6.57 1.99 20.84
C ASN A 45 6.38 3.45 20.37
N VAL A 46 5.13 3.91 20.27
CA VAL A 46 4.78 5.29 19.96
C VAL A 46 3.77 5.77 20.99
N VAL A 47 4.01 6.92 21.63
CA VAL A 47 3.01 7.60 22.48
C VAL A 47 2.51 8.83 21.74
N ARG A 48 1.20 8.92 21.55
CA ARG A 48 0.52 10.09 20.97
C ARG A 48 -0.51 10.59 21.94
N GLU A 49 -0.36 11.83 22.43
CA GLU A 49 -1.32 12.44 23.37
C GLU A 49 -1.59 11.53 24.60
N GLY A 50 -0.56 10.82 25.06
CA GLY A 50 -0.65 9.86 26.17
C GLY A 50 -1.22 8.48 25.79
N ALA A 51 -1.70 8.28 24.56
CA ALA A 51 -2.13 6.98 24.06
C ALA A 51 -0.95 6.19 23.49
N GLU A 52 -0.74 4.99 24.02
CA GLU A 52 0.26 4.04 23.53
C GLU A 52 -0.20 3.36 22.25
N ARG A 53 0.67 3.34 21.25
CA ARG A 53 0.45 2.79 19.92
C ARG A 53 1.63 1.95 19.51
N SER A 54 1.34 0.95 18.68
CA SER A 54 2.39 0.15 18.09
C SER A 54 3.08 0.84 16.94
N ALA A 55 4.42 0.90 16.98
CA ALA A 55 5.19 1.39 15.86
C ALA A 55 4.96 0.46 14.68
N LYS A 56 4.37 1.01 13.62
CA LYS A 56 4.14 0.29 12.39
C LYS A 56 4.85 1.00 11.29
N LEU A 57 5.34 0.23 10.33
CA LEU A 57 5.98 0.79 9.17
C LEU A 57 5.02 1.75 8.45
N MET A 58 5.52 2.89 7.99
CA MET A 58 4.76 4.00 7.42
C MET A 58 3.75 4.63 8.38
N MET A 59 3.84 4.33 9.68
CA MET A 59 3.02 5.03 10.66
C MET A 59 3.32 6.53 10.60
N PRO A 60 2.30 7.38 10.43
CA PRO A 60 2.46 8.83 10.50
C PRO A 60 2.91 9.23 11.91
N LEU A 61 3.89 10.10 12.02
CA LEU A 61 4.34 10.70 13.27
C LEU A 61 4.00 12.19 13.25
N TYR A 62 3.43 12.71 14.33
CA TYR A 62 3.06 14.12 14.46
C TYR A 62 3.92 14.80 15.52
N ALA A 63 3.98 16.13 15.47
CA ALA A 63 4.62 16.90 16.50
C ALA A 63 4.03 16.56 17.88
N GLY A 64 4.89 16.25 18.85
CA GLY A 64 4.50 15.81 20.18
C GLY A 64 4.33 14.29 20.35
N ASP A 65 4.46 13.51 19.28
CA ASP A 65 4.62 12.06 19.40
C ASP A 65 5.95 11.72 20.06
N VAL A 66 5.98 10.57 20.71
CA VAL A 66 7.21 10.01 21.28
C VAL A 66 7.43 8.63 20.72
N VAL A 67 8.54 8.42 20.03
CA VAL A 67 8.96 7.10 19.57
C VAL A 67 10.00 6.56 20.54
N PHE A 68 9.89 5.29 20.93
CA PHE A 68 10.83 4.70 21.86
C PHE A 68 10.95 3.18 21.68
N VAL A 69 12.10 2.66 22.07
CA VAL A 69 12.42 1.23 22.18
C VAL A 69 12.88 0.95 23.60
N ARG A 70 12.58 -0.24 24.12
CA ARG A 70 12.97 -0.68 25.48
C ARG A 70 14.17 -1.62 25.43
N ASP A 71 14.22 -2.48 24.42
CA ASP A 71 15.31 -3.41 24.20
C ASP A 71 16.39 -2.75 23.31
N PRO A 72 17.67 -2.70 23.72
CA PRO A 72 18.73 -2.11 22.92
C PRO A 72 19.00 -2.85 21.60
N ALA A 73 18.56 -4.10 21.46
CA ALA A 73 18.61 -4.85 20.22
C ALA A 73 17.41 -4.56 19.29
N SER A 74 16.36 -3.91 19.79
CA SER A 74 15.29 -3.37 18.96
C SER A 74 15.79 -2.19 18.14
N ARG A 75 15.16 -2.01 16.97
CA ARG A 75 15.44 -0.91 16.07
C ARG A 75 14.17 -0.32 15.49
N ILE A 76 14.03 0.99 15.59
CA ILE A 76 13.01 1.76 14.86
C ILE A 76 13.73 2.87 14.13
N ASP A 77 13.61 2.90 12.81
CA ASP A 77 14.10 4.02 12.02
C ASP A 77 12.91 4.92 11.69
N ILE A 78 13.08 6.22 11.89
CA ILE A 78 12.10 7.24 11.52
C ILE A 78 12.77 8.28 10.61
N GLU A 79 11.98 8.86 9.73
CA GLU A 79 12.37 9.99 8.89
C GLU A 79 11.45 11.18 9.23
N LEU A 80 12.06 12.34 9.46
CA LEU A 80 11.41 13.58 9.85
C LEU A 80 11.39 14.58 8.69
N GLY A 81 10.61 15.64 8.84
CA GLY A 81 10.60 16.77 7.90
C GLY A 81 12.01 17.28 7.59
N GLY A 82 12.29 17.54 6.31
CA GLY A 82 13.62 17.95 5.82
C GLY A 82 14.60 16.80 5.54
N GLY A 83 14.14 15.54 5.61
CA GLY A 83 14.95 14.36 5.27
C GLY A 83 15.90 13.91 6.39
N GLU A 84 15.73 14.44 7.59
CA GLU A 84 16.47 13.97 8.77
C GLU A 84 16.04 12.54 9.11
N ARG A 85 17.03 11.66 9.34
CA ARG A 85 16.77 10.26 9.73
C ARG A 85 17.26 10.02 11.14
N VAL A 86 16.36 9.50 11.98
CA VAL A 86 16.67 9.11 13.35
C VAL A 86 16.54 7.59 13.47
N THR A 87 17.59 6.95 13.98
CA THR A 87 17.58 5.51 14.30
C THR A 87 17.53 5.35 15.81
N LEU A 88 16.42 4.80 16.30
CA LEU A 88 16.27 4.38 17.68
C LEU A 88 16.74 2.93 17.82
N GLY A 89 17.59 2.68 18.81
CA GLY A 89 18.26 1.41 19.07
C GLY A 89 19.62 1.64 19.75
N GLY A 90 20.11 0.64 20.49
CA GLY A 90 21.38 0.73 21.21
C GLY A 90 21.46 1.89 22.19
N ASN A 91 22.09 3.00 21.77
CA ASN A 91 22.34 4.17 22.61
C ASN A 91 21.22 5.23 22.56
N VAL A 92 20.34 5.18 21.56
CA VAL A 92 19.23 6.13 21.40
C VAL A 92 17.93 5.37 21.57
N MET A 93 17.36 5.43 22.77
CA MET A 93 16.20 4.60 23.12
C MET A 93 14.86 5.36 23.03
N ARG A 94 14.91 6.69 22.89
CA ARG A 94 13.73 7.56 22.85
C ARG A 94 13.99 8.77 21.97
N HIS A 95 12.96 9.19 21.23
CA HIS A 95 12.96 10.41 20.45
C HIS A 95 11.60 11.10 20.54
N ASP A 96 11.60 12.38 20.90
CA ASP A 96 10.41 13.22 20.89
C ASP A 96 10.31 13.90 19.52
N VAL A 97 9.21 13.65 18.82
CA VAL A 97 8.99 14.08 17.44
C VAL A 97 8.61 15.56 17.42
N ALA A 98 9.30 16.33 16.58
CA ALA A 98 9.06 17.75 16.40
C ALA A 98 9.13 18.15 14.93
N GLY A 99 8.58 19.33 14.61
CA GLY A 99 8.53 19.87 13.26
C GLY A 99 7.26 19.47 12.50
N GLU A 100 7.23 19.83 11.23
CA GLU A 100 6.19 19.47 10.26
C GLU A 100 6.89 19.15 8.94
N ILE A 101 6.40 18.13 8.23
CA ILE A 101 6.80 17.89 6.85
C ILE A 101 6.02 18.87 5.99
N ASP A 102 6.74 19.71 5.26
CA ASP A 102 6.17 20.50 4.18
C ASP A 102 5.91 19.57 2.98
N THR A 103 4.82 18.80 3.08
CA THR A 103 4.31 17.99 1.97
C THR A 103 3.10 18.68 1.39
N GLU A 104 3.15 18.95 0.08
CA GLU A 104 1.95 19.21 -0.70
C GLU A 104 0.91 18.09 -0.44
N ASP A 105 -0.37 18.48 -0.28
CA ASP A 105 -1.47 17.64 0.24
C ASP A 105 -1.55 16.22 -0.35
N ASP A 106 -1.17 16.05 -1.62
CA ASP A 106 -1.29 14.78 -2.34
C ASP A 106 -0.28 13.70 -1.88
N THR A 107 0.92 14.08 -1.44
CA THR A 107 1.93 13.08 -1.00
C THR A 107 1.56 12.48 0.34
N TRP A 108 0.94 13.29 1.19
CA TRP A 108 0.50 12.83 2.50
C TRP A 108 -0.65 11.83 2.42
N SER A 109 -1.62 12.09 1.54
CA SER A 109 -2.73 11.15 1.34
C SER A 109 -2.25 9.75 0.94
N ILE A 110 -1.19 9.67 0.11
CA ILE A 110 -0.59 8.40 -0.34
C ILE A 110 0.16 7.72 0.81
N ILE A 111 1.01 8.44 1.55
CA ILE A 111 1.77 7.88 2.68
C ILE A 111 0.83 7.45 3.81
N ALA A 112 -0.18 8.25 4.14
CA ALA A 112 -1.19 7.92 5.13
C ALA A 112 -2.05 6.72 4.70
N ALA A 113 -2.41 6.61 3.41
CA ALA A 113 -3.09 5.45 2.89
C ALA A 113 -2.24 4.18 3.05
N ILE A 114 -0.96 4.22 2.66
CA ILE A 114 -0.02 3.09 2.84
C ILE A 114 0.13 2.74 4.34
N GLY A 115 0.34 3.76 5.17
CA GLY A 115 0.48 3.63 6.62
C GLY A 115 -0.77 3.06 7.29
N GLY A 116 -1.97 3.31 6.77
CA GLY A 116 -3.21 2.73 7.27
C GLY A 116 -3.32 1.21 7.10
N ILE A 117 -2.65 0.62 6.10
CA ILE A 117 -2.72 -0.83 5.79
C ILE A 117 -1.59 -1.59 6.47
N LEU A 118 -0.36 -1.08 6.35
CA LEU A 118 0.78 -1.58 7.12
C LEU A 118 0.53 -1.40 8.63
N GLY A 119 -0.36 -0.44 8.95
CA GLY A 119 -0.73 0.01 10.27
C GLY A 119 -1.99 -0.60 10.89
N GLY A 120 -2.85 -1.32 10.17
CA GLY A 120 -4.25 -1.51 10.58
C GLY A 120 -4.82 -2.92 10.44
N ASP A 121 -5.52 -3.39 11.49
CA ASP A 121 -6.33 -4.62 11.54
C ASP A 121 -7.66 -4.48 10.77
N LYS A 122 -7.63 -3.95 9.55
CA LYS A 122 -8.84 -3.86 8.72
C LYS A 122 -8.98 -5.10 7.85
N GLU A 123 -10.11 -5.76 8.03
CA GLU A 123 -10.62 -6.83 7.18
C GLU A 123 -10.75 -6.30 5.75
N GLN A 124 -9.81 -6.68 4.89
CA GLN A 124 -9.80 -6.31 3.47
C GLN A 124 -10.89 -7.12 2.77
N THR A 125 -11.99 -6.45 2.39
CA THR A 125 -12.96 -7.01 1.46
C THR A 125 -12.31 -7.19 0.10
N ALA A 126 -12.15 -8.45 -0.32
CA ALA A 126 -11.63 -8.80 -1.64
C ALA A 126 -12.50 -8.19 -2.75
N PRO A 127 -11.90 -7.65 -3.83
CA PRO A 127 -12.67 -7.20 -4.98
C PRO A 127 -13.31 -8.40 -5.68
N ASP A 128 -14.60 -8.29 -5.91
CA ASP A 128 -15.34 -9.16 -6.80
C ASP A 128 -14.88 -8.92 -8.26
N ASN A 129 -15.05 -9.92 -9.13
CA ASN A 129 -14.92 -9.88 -10.59
C ASN A 129 -13.62 -10.36 -11.26
N MET A 130 -13.32 -11.66 -11.15
CA MET A 130 -12.84 -12.46 -12.29
C MET A 130 -13.94 -13.47 -12.64
N VAL A 131 -13.99 -13.99 -13.88
CA VAL A 131 -14.94 -15.08 -14.21
C VAL A 131 -14.44 -16.35 -13.51
N ALA A 132 -14.76 -16.44 -12.23
CA ALA A 132 -14.72 -17.63 -11.41
C ALA A 132 -16.02 -18.38 -11.66
N LYS A 133 -15.95 -19.54 -12.31
CA LYS A 133 -17.07 -20.47 -12.31
C LYS A 133 -17.00 -21.24 -10.97
N GLY A 134 -17.35 -20.60 -9.86
CA GLY A 134 -17.28 -21.19 -8.52
C GLY A 134 -17.44 -20.15 -7.38
N ASP A 135 -17.90 -20.64 -6.22
CA ASP A 135 -18.22 -19.94 -4.96
C ASP A 135 -16.98 -19.30 -4.27
N GLU A 136 -17.13 -18.46 -3.24
CA GLU A 136 -16.06 -17.62 -2.60
C GLU A 136 -14.73 -18.30 -2.20
N ALA A 137 -14.62 -19.63 -2.18
CA ALA A 137 -13.35 -20.37 -2.08
C ALA A 137 -12.54 -20.41 -3.41
N THR A 138 -13.03 -19.73 -4.45
CA THR A 138 -12.54 -19.87 -5.81
C THR A 138 -11.23 -19.12 -6.04
N LEU A 139 -10.34 -19.81 -6.75
CA LEU A 139 -9.10 -19.32 -7.31
C LEU A 139 -9.26 -17.93 -7.96
N ALA A 140 -8.65 -16.91 -7.38
CA ALA A 140 -8.80 -15.51 -7.80
C ALA A 140 -7.44 -14.81 -7.87
N ILE A 141 -7.28 -13.86 -8.79
CA ILE A 141 -6.08 -13.01 -8.89
C ILE A 141 -6.53 -11.57 -8.57
N PRO A 142 -6.53 -11.14 -7.30
CA PRO A 142 -7.12 -9.84 -6.90
C PRO A 142 -6.45 -8.62 -7.52
N MET A 143 -5.16 -8.77 -7.86
CA MET A 143 -4.39 -7.76 -8.59
C MET A 143 -4.82 -7.61 -10.07
N GLY A 144 -5.60 -8.56 -10.59
CA GLY A 144 -5.97 -8.63 -11.98
C GLY A 144 -7.25 -7.86 -12.31
N ARG A 145 -7.23 -7.15 -13.44
CA ARG A 145 -8.39 -6.46 -14.03
C ARG A 145 -8.92 -7.15 -15.27
N ARG A 146 -10.25 -7.04 -15.46
CA ARG A 146 -10.94 -7.45 -16.71
C ARG A 146 -10.65 -6.51 -17.87
N SER A 147 -10.50 -5.21 -17.60
CA SER A 147 -10.26 -4.15 -18.61
C SER A 147 -8.87 -4.22 -19.25
N GLY A 148 -7.93 -4.93 -18.61
CA GLY A 148 -6.56 -5.12 -19.07
C GLY A 148 -5.55 -4.79 -17.98
N ASN A 149 -4.41 -5.47 -18.00
CA ASN A 149 -3.33 -5.30 -17.03
C ASN A 149 -2.08 -4.85 -17.78
N LEU A 150 -1.35 -3.89 -17.24
CA LEU A 150 -0.18 -3.30 -17.88
C LEU A 150 1.08 -3.79 -17.18
N VAL A 151 2.08 -4.19 -17.97
CA VAL A 151 3.39 -4.66 -17.50
C VAL A 151 4.49 -4.10 -18.41
N LEU A 152 5.66 -3.83 -17.84
CA LEU A 152 6.78 -3.31 -18.63
C LEU A 152 7.36 -4.38 -19.56
N SER A 153 7.69 -3.98 -20.79
CA SER A 153 8.25 -4.86 -21.82
C SER A 153 9.70 -5.25 -21.59
N ASP A 154 10.46 -4.48 -20.81
CA ASP A 154 11.87 -4.73 -20.51
C ASP A 154 12.07 -5.71 -19.35
N GLN A 155 11.01 -6.01 -18.61
CA GLN A 155 11.00 -7.01 -17.54
C GLN A 155 11.11 -8.42 -18.13
N ARG A 156 11.95 -9.26 -17.51
CA ARG A 156 12.08 -10.68 -17.89
C ARG A 156 11.17 -11.60 -17.08
N LEU A 157 10.82 -11.19 -15.87
CA LEU A 157 10.02 -11.97 -14.93
C LEU A 157 8.84 -11.13 -14.44
N LEU A 158 7.68 -11.78 -14.38
CA LEU A 158 6.46 -11.27 -13.83
C LEU A 158 6.13 -12.04 -12.56
N TRP A 159 6.18 -11.36 -11.41
CA TRP A 159 5.63 -11.91 -10.18
C TRP A 159 4.11 -11.82 -10.21
N LEU A 160 3.44 -12.92 -9.88
CA LEU A 160 1.99 -13.00 -9.80
C LEU A 160 1.62 -13.73 -8.51
N GLY A 161 0.64 -13.19 -7.79
CA GLY A 161 0.06 -13.79 -6.61
C GLY A 161 -1.46 -13.92 -6.73
N TRP A 162 -2.02 -14.91 -6.07
CA TRP A 162 -3.45 -15.22 -6.11
C TRP A 162 -3.98 -15.60 -4.72
N THR A 163 -5.30 -15.69 -4.58
CA THR A 163 -6.01 -16.17 -3.39
C THR A 163 -6.87 -17.37 -3.74
N GLY A 164 -7.29 -18.13 -2.73
CA GLY A 164 -8.12 -19.33 -2.91
C GLY A 164 -7.38 -20.52 -3.55
N GLY A 165 -8.16 -21.52 -3.95
CA GLY A 165 -7.70 -22.74 -4.64
C GLY A 165 -6.85 -23.71 -3.82
N GLU A 166 -6.67 -24.91 -4.38
CA GLU A 166 -5.88 -26.00 -3.79
C GLU A 166 -4.65 -26.35 -4.63
N ALA A 167 -3.49 -26.43 -3.96
CA ALA A 167 -2.25 -26.86 -4.59
C ALA A 167 -2.34 -28.33 -5.07
N PRO A 168 -1.49 -28.76 -6.03
CA PRO A 168 -0.58 -27.93 -6.83
C PRO A 168 -1.32 -26.99 -7.79
N PHE A 169 -0.71 -25.85 -8.06
CA PHE A 169 -1.16 -24.86 -9.03
C PHE A 169 -0.35 -25.00 -10.32
N THR A 170 -1.00 -24.74 -11.45
CA THR A 170 -0.36 -24.69 -12.77
C THR A 170 -0.60 -23.34 -13.42
N LEU A 171 0.46 -22.72 -13.92
CA LEU A 171 0.40 -21.49 -14.69
C LEU A 171 0.84 -21.77 -16.11
N ARG A 172 0.05 -21.28 -17.08
CA ARG A 172 0.35 -21.37 -18.50
C ARG A 172 0.30 -19.99 -19.12
N VAL A 173 1.37 -19.59 -19.79
CA VAL A 173 1.44 -18.32 -20.51
C VAL A 173 1.11 -18.55 -21.97
N SER A 174 0.18 -17.79 -22.53
CA SER A 174 -0.11 -17.87 -23.97
C SER A 174 1.13 -17.54 -24.79
N GLY A 175 1.47 -18.39 -25.75
CA GLY A 175 2.65 -18.20 -26.60
C GLY A 175 3.97 -18.69 -25.97
N VAL A 176 3.98 -19.08 -24.68
CA VAL A 176 5.09 -19.81 -24.07
C VAL A 176 4.65 -21.25 -23.82
N GLY A 177 5.37 -22.20 -24.40
CA GLY A 177 5.04 -23.63 -24.27
C GLY A 177 5.32 -24.21 -22.87
N SER A 178 5.86 -23.43 -21.94
CA SER A 178 6.18 -23.89 -20.59
C SER A 178 4.97 -23.78 -19.65
N VAL A 179 4.78 -24.82 -18.86
CA VAL A 179 3.87 -24.85 -17.72
C VAL A 179 4.73 -24.68 -16.47
N ILE A 180 4.33 -23.76 -15.60
CA ILE A 180 4.97 -23.55 -14.31
C ILE A 180 4.09 -24.22 -13.27
N GLU A 181 4.68 -25.10 -12.47
CA GLU A 181 4.00 -25.69 -11.31
C GLU A 181 4.42 -24.93 -10.05
N SER A 182 3.46 -24.65 -9.17
CA SER A 182 3.72 -24.02 -7.88
C SER A 182 2.91 -24.71 -6.78
N THR A 183 3.50 -24.89 -5.61
CA THR A 183 2.80 -25.28 -4.38
C THR A 183 2.39 -24.07 -3.54
N GLU A 184 2.92 -22.89 -3.87
CA GLU A 184 2.61 -21.63 -3.22
C GLU A 184 1.56 -20.83 -4.00
N ARG A 185 0.90 -19.88 -3.35
CA ARG A 185 -0.08 -18.97 -4.00
C ARG A 185 0.58 -17.77 -4.70
N GLN A 186 1.77 -18.00 -5.21
CA GLN A 186 2.56 -17.04 -5.96
C GLN A 186 3.51 -17.78 -6.91
N ALA A 187 3.91 -17.11 -7.98
CA ALA A 187 4.94 -17.59 -8.89
C ALA A 187 5.59 -16.43 -9.64
N SER A 188 6.83 -16.62 -10.08
CA SER A 188 7.51 -15.76 -11.04
C SER A 188 7.45 -16.41 -12.42
N VAL A 189 6.91 -15.68 -13.38
CA VAL A 189 6.62 -16.18 -14.73
C VAL A 189 7.51 -15.45 -15.72
N ALA A 190 8.19 -16.20 -16.61
CA ALA A 190 8.95 -15.58 -17.69
C ALA A 190 8.02 -14.82 -18.63
N LEU A 191 8.32 -13.54 -18.85
CA LEU A 191 7.55 -12.73 -19.79
C LEU A 191 7.89 -13.18 -21.22
N PRO A 192 6.87 -13.47 -22.05
CA PRO A 192 7.12 -13.81 -23.44
C PRO A 192 7.68 -12.58 -24.17
N ALA A 193 8.60 -12.81 -25.11
CA ALA A 193 9.07 -11.78 -26.04
C ALA A 193 7.95 -11.48 -27.06
N VAL A 194 6.89 -10.82 -26.62
CA VAL A 194 5.73 -10.47 -27.46
C VAL A 194 5.81 -9.00 -27.81
N THR A 195 5.70 -8.71 -29.09
CA THR A 195 5.41 -7.38 -29.64
C THR A 195 3.94 -7.39 -30.10
N GLY A 196 3.12 -6.42 -29.67
CA GLY A 196 1.71 -6.30 -30.11
C GLY A 196 0.65 -6.62 -29.04
N ASP A 197 -0.38 -7.40 -29.40
CA ASP A 197 -1.72 -7.55 -28.75
C ASP A 197 -1.76 -8.06 -27.29
N GLY A 198 -0.60 -8.17 -26.65
CA GLY A 198 -0.44 -8.66 -25.28
C GLY A 198 -0.36 -10.17 -25.16
N PHE A 199 -0.43 -10.67 -23.93
CA PHE A 199 -0.43 -12.10 -23.60
C PHE A 199 -1.42 -12.40 -22.48
N SER A 200 -1.76 -13.65 -22.25
CA SER A 200 -2.59 -14.08 -21.12
C SER A 200 -1.88 -15.13 -20.28
N ILE A 201 -2.16 -15.12 -18.98
CA ILE A 201 -1.76 -16.20 -18.07
C ILE A 201 -3.05 -16.91 -17.65
N GLU A 202 -3.08 -18.23 -17.84
CA GLU A 202 -4.09 -19.12 -17.26
C GLU A 202 -3.50 -19.73 -15.99
N LEU A 203 -4.23 -19.62 -14.90
CA LEU A 203 -3.93 -20.22 -13.61
C LEU A 203 -4.98 -21.30 -13.33
N ALA A 204 -4.54 -22.50 -13.01
CA ALA A 204 -5.39 -23.61 -12.64
C ALA A 204 -4.93 -24.25 -11.33
N ASP A 205 -5.87 -24.79 -10.56
CA ASP A 205 -5.60 -25.52 -9.33
C ASP A 205 -5.79 -27.04 -9.51
N SER A 206 -5.50 -27.82 -8.47
CA SER A 206 -5.58 -29.29 -8.53
C SER A 206 -7.00 -29.83 -8.64
N ARG A 207 -8.01 -29.02 -8.28
CA ARG A 207 -9.43 -29.34 -8.40
C ARG A 207 -10.01 -28.99 -9.76
N GLY A 208 -9.21 -28.39 -10.64
CA GLY A 208 -9.59 -28.03 -12.00
C GLY A 208 -10.29 -26.67 -12.10
N TYR A 209 -10.30 -25.87 -11.02
CA TYR A 209 -10.70 -24.47 -11.11
C TYR A 209 -9.67 -23.70 -11.92
N ARG A 210 -10.15 -22.75 -12.73
CA ARG A 210 -9.32 -21.99 -13.66
C ARG A 210 -9.70 -20.53 -13.65
N THR A 211 -8.70 -19.68 -13.75
CA THR A 211 -8.86 -18.25 -13.96
C THR A 211 -7.82 -17.77 -14.98
N SER A 212 -8.13 -16.71 -15.71
CA SER A 212 -7.21 -16.17 -16.71
C SER A 212 -7.18 -14.66 -16.66
N ILE A 213 -5.99 -14.11 -16.85
CA ILE A 213 -5.71 -12.69 -16.82
C ILE A 213 -4.98 -12.30 -18.10
N ARG A 214 -5.36 -11.16 -18.69
CA ARG A 214 -4.75 -10.62 -19.91
C ARG A 214 -3.88 -9.42 -19.59
N PHE A 215 -2.71 -9.41 -20.19
CA PHE A 215 -1.68 -8.39 -20.09
C PHE A 215 -1.49 -7.68 -21.41
N ARG A 216 -1.13 -6.41 -21.36
CA ARG A 216 -0.49 -5.67 -22.46
C ARG A 216 0.87 -5.20 -21.97
N THR A 217 1.84 -5.25 -22.88
CA THR A 217 3.18 -4.75 -22.62
C THR A 217 3.26 -3.28 -22.98
N VAL A 218 3.98 -2.51 -22.17
CA VAL A 218 4.25 -1.08 -22.37
C VAL A 218 5.73 -0.80 -22.17
N GLU A 219 6.24 0.23 -22.83
CA GLU A 219 7.68 0.55 -22.78
C GLU A 219 8.08 1.31 -21.52
N ALA A 220 7.15 2.03 -20.90
CA ALA A 220 7.42 2.86 -19.73
C ALA A 220 6.24 2.86 -18.75
N LEU A 221 6.56 3.09 -17.48
CA LEU A 221 5.57 3.39 -16.44
C LEU A 221 5.04 4.82 -16.65
N PRO A 222 3.83 5.13 -16.17
CA PRO A 222 3.38 6.49 -16.01
C PRO A 222 4.40 7.29 -15.19
N GLU A 223 4.60 8.55 -15.54
CA GLU A 223 5.48 9.44 -14.79
C GLU A 223 4.90 9.66 -13.40
N VAL A 224 5.63 9.22 -12.39
CA VAL A 224 5.24 9.38 -10.99
C VAL A 224 5.47 10.85 -10.61
N PRO A 225 4.46 11.56 -10.07
CA PRO A 225 4.57 12.96 -9.72
C PRO A 225 5.83 13.31 -8.88
N PRO A 226 6.45 14.50 -9.08
CA PRO A 226 7.65 14.90 -8.35
C PRO A 226 7.49 14.91 -6.83
N ASN A 227 6.29 15.23 -6.33
CA ASN A 227 5.99 15.23 -4.90
C ASN A 227 6.00 13.80 -4.30
N VAL A 228 5.66 12.78 -5.08
CA VAL A 228 5.78 11.36 -4.70
C VAL A 228 7.23 10.87 -4.83
N THR A 229 7.98 11.34 -5.83
CA THR A 229 9.37 10.90 -6.09
C THR A 229 10.45 11.70 -5.35
N GLY A 230 10.09 12.86 -4.80
CA GLY A 230 10.96 13.78 -4.05
C GLY A 230 11.50 13.20 -2.74
N GLN A 231 11.04 12.01 -2.36
CA GLN A 231 11.51 11.28 -1.19
C GLN A 231 13.01 10.95 -1.30
N HIS A 232 13.77 11.43 -0.31
CA HIS A 232 15.22 11.26 -0.25
C HIS A 232 15.64 9.82 0.08
N VAL A 233 14.73 9.01 0.65
CA VAL A 233 14.95 7.59 0.91
C VAL A 233 14.52 6.73 -0.30
N PRO A 234 15.45 6.03 -0.97
CA PRO A 234 15.14 5.24 -2.17
C PRO A 234 14.07 4.16 -1.96
N ASP A 235 14.05 3.52 -0.79
CA ASP A 235 13.09 2.45 -0.47
C ASP A 235 11.66 2.99 -0.34
N LEU A 236 11.53 4.21 0.18
CA LEU A 236 10.27 4.90 0.32
C LEU A 236 9.76 5.39 -1.02
N ARG A 237 10.66 5.87 -1.87
CA ARG A 237 10.35 6.29 -3.24
C ARG A 237 9.70 5.15 -4.03
N ASP A 238 10.29 3.96 -3.98
CA ASP A 238 9.74 2.78 -4.66
C ASP A 238 8.39 2.36 -4.06
N LEU A 239 8.25 2.45 -2.73
CA LEU A 239 7.00 2.14 -2.04
C LEU A 239 5.87 3.11 -2.42
N ALA A 240 6.14 4.41 -2.37
CA ALA A 240 5.19 5.46 -2.69
C ALA A 240 4.83 5.45 -4.19
N ALA A 241 5.82 5.23 -5.06
CA ALA A 241 5.61 5.04 -6.49
C ALA A 241 4.72 3.82 -6.76
N ALA A 242 4.98 2.67 -6.13
CA ALA A 242 4.15 1.48 -6.29
C ALA A 242 2.71 1.69 -5.79
N ALA A 243 2.55 2.34 -4.63
CA ALA A 243 1.23 2.66 -4.10
C ALA A 243 0.46 3.62 -5.03
N TRP A 244 1.10 4.69 -5.51
CA TRP A 244 0.51 5.63 -6.46
C TRP A 244 0.12 4.92 -7.77
N LEU A 245 1.02 4.10 -8.33
CA LEU A 245 0.77 3.29 -9.52
C LEU A 245 -0.45 2.37 -9.33
N SER A 246 -0.61 1.76 -8.15
CA SER A 246 -1.74 0.86 -7.89
C SER A 246 -3.12 1.51 -8.02
N GLY A 247 -3.21 2.84 -7.88
CA GLY A 247 -4.44 3.62 -8.05
C GLY A 247 -4.68 4.12 -9.48
N GLN A 248 -3.68 4.03 -10.37
CA GLN A 248 -3.80 4.57 -11.73
C GLN A 248 -4.64 3.68 -12.64
N ASP A 249 -5.35 4.30 -13.58
CA ASP A 249 -6.13 3.64 -14.64
C ASP A 249 -7.04 2.51 -14.12
N ASP A 250 -7.79 2.77 -13.04
CA ASP A 250 -8.65 1.79 -12.35
C ASP A 250 -7.87 0.53 -11.91
N GLY A 251 -6.61 0.70 -11.53
CA GLY A 251 -5.72 -0.36 -11.07
C GLY A 251 -5.16 -1.25 -12.18
N ALA A 252 -5.15 -0.81 -13.44
CA ALA A 252 -4.48 -1.53 -14.53
C ALA A 252 -2.97 -1.74 -14.26
N TRP A 253 -2.38 -0.92 -13.39
CA TRP A 253 -0.96 -0.92 -13.02
C TRP A 253 -0.63 -1.66 -11.71
N VAL A 254 -1.60 -2.27 -11.03
CA VAL A 254 -1.38 -2.97 -9.73
C VAL A 254 -0.29 -4.05 -9.83
N ILE A 255 -0.24 -4.76 -10.95
CA ILE A 255 0.76 -5.81 -11.17
C ILE A 255 2.15 -5.20 -11.44
N ALA A 256 2.22 -4.12 -12.22
CA ALA A 256 3.46 -3.37 -12.42
C ALA A 256 3.97 -2.76 -11.10
N ALA A 257 3.08 -2.25 -10.25
CA ALA A 257 3.42 -1.78 -8.91
C ALA A 257 4.06 -2.89 -8.07
N ALA A 258 3.49 -4.10 -8.07
CA ALA A 258 4.08 -5.27 -7.39
C ALA A 258 5.45 -5.68 -7.98
N GLN A 259 5.67 -5.47 -9.28
CA GLN A 259 6.97 -5.70 -9.93
C GLN A 259 8.03 -4.68 -9.47
N VAL A 260 7.68 -3.39 -9.36
CA VAL A 260 8.58 -2.35 -8.83
C VAL A 260 9.10 -2.76 -7.45
N LEU A 261 8.22 -3.24 -6.57
CA LEU A 261 8.55 -3.72 -5.23
C LEU A 261 9.41 -5.00 -5.21
N SER A 262 9.48 -5.73 -6.33
CA SER A 262 10.21 -6.99 -6.44
C SER A 262 11.66 -6.81 -6.92
N VAL A 263 12.00 -5.65 -7.51
CA VAL A 263 13.38 -5.35 -7.96
C VAL A 263 14.29 -5.12 -6.76
N ARG A 264 13.79 -4.42 -5.73
CA ARG A 264 14.50 -4.15 -4.47
C ARG A 264 13.60 -4.52 -3.29
N PRO A 265 13.56 -5.80 -2.89
CA PRO A 265 12.68 -6.25 -1.84
C PRO A 265 13.11 -5.66 -0.49
N THR A 266 12.26 -4.80 0.06
CA THR A 266 12.36 -4.31 1.45
C THR A 266 11.23 -4.93 2.27
N PRO A 267 11.33 -5.01 3.60
CA PRO A 267 10.20 -5.46 4.43
C PRO A 267 8.91 -4.70 4.12
N ALA A 268 9.03 -3.39 3.83
CA ALA A 268 7.93 -2.53 3.42
C ALA A 268 7.34 -2.90 2.07
N GLY A 269 8.19 -3.05 1.06
CA GLY A 269 7.76 -3.43 -0.27
C GLY A 269 7.12 -4.81 -0.29
N LEU A 270 7.63 -5.75 0.51
CA LEU A 270 7.04 -7.08 0.65
C LEU A 270 5.66 -7.03 1.31
N ALA A 271 5.49 -6.22 2.36
CA ALA A 271 4.20 -6.06 3.02
C ALA A 271 3.16 -5.38 2.11
N LEU A 272 3.55 -4.33 1.37
CA LEU A 272 2.68 -3.71 0.38
C LEU A 272 2.34 -4.69 -0.76
N ARG A 273 3.31 -5.46 -1.25
CA ARG A 273 3.09 -6.48 -2.27
C ARG A 273 2.09 -7.55 -1.81
N GLU A 274 2.18 -7.96 -0.55
CA GLU A 274 1.23 -8.87 0.06
C GLU A 274 -0.17 -8.25 0.18
N ALA A 275 -0.28 -6.97 0.55
CA ALA A 275 -1.57 -6.27 0.54
C ALA A 275 -2.17 -6.16 -0.87
N LEU A 276 -1.36 -5.85 -1.90
CA LEU A 276 -1.80 -5.85 -3.29
C LEU A 276 -2.31 -7.24 -3.71
N ARG A 277 -1.61 -8.32 -3.30
CA ARG A 277 -2.06 -9.71 -3.53
C ARG A 277 -3.43 -9.98 -2.93
N GLN A 278 -3.74 -9.38 -1.78
CA GLN A 278 -5.01 -9.49 -1.08
C GLN A 278 -6.11 -8.58 -1.67
N GLY A 279 -5.77 -7.74 -2.66
CA GLY A 279 -6.73 -6.89 -3.38
C GLY A 279 -6.73 -5.43 -2.92
N TRP A 280 -5.77 -5.02 -2.10
CA TRP A 280 -5.61 -3.61 -1.75
C TRP A 280 -5.32 -2.75 -2.99
N ARG A 281 -5.78 -1.49 -2.95
CA ARG A 281 -5.47 -0.44 -3.91
C ARG A 281 -5.63 0.94 -3.28
N LEU A 282 -4.88 1.90 -3.79
CA LEU A 282 -5.14 3.31 -3.54
C LEU A 282 -6.44 3.71 -4.25
N GLN A 283 -7.40 4.32 -3.52
CA GLN A 283 -8.67 4.85 -4.06
C GLN A 283 -8.63 6.37 -4.13
#